data_AF-A0A838JCQ2-F1
#
_entry.id   AF-A0A838JCQ2-F1
#
_cell.length_a   1.000
_cell.length_b   1.000
_cell.length_c   1.000
_cell.angle_alpha   90.00
_cell.angle_beta   90.00
_cell.angle_gamma   90.00
#
_symmetry.space_group_name_H-M   'P 1'
#
loop_
_entity.id
_entity.type
_entity.pdbx_description
1 polymer ?
#
loop_
_entity_poly.entity_id
_entity_poly.type
_entity_poly.pdbx_seq_one_letter_code
_entity_poly.pdbx_strand_id
1 'polypeptide(L)'
;MLTETHLQNLALSARQLLDCEDVCLCLHCPEVTLRHPLLALLFKMYPSLPLHYGTLPDPAFLYSERLWSLCDQAMLTGQRITVILQGSMMIALLERSAGVVGFLLCTSRQPFKEGERRLLSQYGPELAWQVERIV
;
A
#
# COMPACT_ATOMS: atom_id res chain seq x y z
N MET A 1 16.06 -3.85 -11.11
CA MET A 1 15.92 -2.79 -12.14
C MET A 1 14.56 -2.80 -12.84
N LEU A 2 14.16 -3.78 -13.66
CA LEU A 2 12.84 -3.71 -14.34
C LEU A 2 11.63 -3.81 -13.38
N THR A 3 11.66 -4.75 -12.43
CA THR A 3 10.60 -4.96 -11.42
C THR A 3 10.36 -3.72 -10.56
N GLU A 4 11.43 -3.11 -10.05
CA GLU A 4 11.36 -1.90 -9.21
C GLU A 4 10.76 -0.72 -9.99
N THR A 5 11.17 -0.52 -11.24
CA THR A 5 10.60 0.51 -12.11
C THR A 5 9.10 0.27 -12.36
N HIS A 6 8.68 -0.98 -12.56
CA HIS A 6 7.25 -1.28 -12.72
C HIS A 6 6.47 -1.01 -11.44
N LEU A 7 6.95 -1.43 -10.27
CA LEU A 7 6.31 -1.17 -8.98
C LEU A 7 6.26 0.33 -8.66
N GLN A 8 7.31 1.07 -9.00
CA GLN A 8 7.34 2.53 -8.92
C GLN A 8 6.27 3.16 -9.82
N ASN A 9 6.16 2.70 -11.08
CA ASN A 9 5.15 3.20 -12.01
C ASN A 9 3.74 2.91 -11.51
N LEU A 10 3.49 1.74 -10.92
CA LEU A 10 2.20 1.41 -10.32
C LEU A 10 1.82 2.38 -9.20
N ALA A 11 2.76 2.68 -8.30
CA ALA A 11 2.54 3.68 -7.26
C ALA A 11 2.21 5.05 -7.88
N LEU A 12 2.99 5.50 -8.86
CA LEU A 12 2.77 6.78 -9.54
C LEU A 12 1.44 6.84 -10.29
N SER A 13 0.96 5.74 -10.88
CA SER A 13 -0.36 5.66 -11.50
C SER A 13 -1.47 5.83 -10.46
N ALA A 14 -1.32 5.23 -9.27
CA ALA A 14 -2.29 5.44 -8.18
C ALA A 14 -2.30 6.90 -7.70
N ARG A 15 -1.14 7.56 -7.65
CA ARG A 15 -1.05 9.00 -7.35
C ARG A 15 -1.84 9.84 -8.35
N GLN A 16 -1.66 9.58 -9.64
CA GLN A 16 -2.37 10.28 -10.71
C GLN A 16 -3.88 10.02 -10.66
N LEU A 17 -4.28 8.79 -10.34
CA LEU A 17 -5.68 8.40 -10.21
C LEU A 17 -6.39 9.15 -9.09
N LEU A 18 -5.72 9.37 -7.96
CA LEU A 18 -6.29 9.99 -6.76
C LEU A 18 -6.00 11.49 -6.66
N ASP A 19 -5.23 12.05 -7.59
CA ASP A 19 -4.74 13.43 -7.57
C ASP A 19 -4.15 13.82 -6.20
N CYS A 20 -3.32 12.93 -5.64
CA CYS A 20 -2.70 13.10 -4.33
C CYS A 20 -1.24 13.55 -4.43
N GLU A 21 -0.68 14.08 -3.34
CA GLU A 21 0.69 14.63 -3.33
C GLU A 21 1.73 13.53 -3.32
N ASP A 22 1.59 12.60 -2.37
CA ASP A 22 2.49 11.47 -2.25
C ASP A 22 1.76 10.15 -2.24
N VAL A 23 2.50 9.14 -2.68
CA VAL A 23 2.06 7.76 -2.73
C VAL A 23 3.19 6.85 -2.30
N CYS A 24 2.86 5.73 -1.69
CA CYS A 24 3.80 4.67 -1.37
C CYS A 24 3.12 3.30 -1.43
N LEU A 25 3.65 2.44 -2.29
CA LEU A 25 3.33 1.03 -2.34
C LEU A 25 4.31 0.29 -1.42
N CYS A 26 3.83 -0.23 -0.29
CA CYS A 26 4.60 -1.01 0.66
C CYS A 26 4.29 -2.50 0.54
N LEU A 27 5.27 -3.31 0.15
CA LEU A 27 5.15 -4.76 0.07
C LEU A 27 5.54 -5.37 1.42
N HIS A 28 4.60 -5.37 2.36
CA HIS A 28 4.80 -5.91 3.70
C HIS A 28 3.46 -6.32 4.30
N CYS A 29 3.47 -7.36 5.13
CA CYS A 29 2.31 -7.75 5.95
C CYS A 29 2.86 -8.35 7.25
N PRO A 30 2.72 -7.68 8.40
CA PRO A 30 3.30 -8.16 9.65
C PRO A 30 2.55 -9.41 10.14
N GLU A 31 1.23 -9.49 9.91
CA GLU A 31 0.39 -10.63 10.29
C GLU A 31 0.68 -11.86 9.41
N VAL A 32 1.30 -12.88 10.01
CA VAL A 32 1.76 -14.08 9.28
C VAL A 32 0.60 -14.87 8.69
N THR A 33 -0.56 -14.90 9.35
CA THR A 33 -1.73 -15.66 8.90
C THR A 33 -2.41 -15.05 7.67
N LEU A 34 -2.30 -13.73 7.50
CA LEU A 34 -2.87 -13.00 6.37
C LEU A 34 -1.85 -12.74 5.26
N ARG A 35 -0.56 -12.99 5.52
CA ARG A 35 0.53 -12.69 4.59
C ARG A 35 0.45 -13.50 3.31
N HIS A 36 0.52 -12.82 2.16
CA HIS A 36 0.61 -13.48 0.88
C HIS A 36 1.93 -14.27 0.74
N PRO A 37 1.94 -15.51 0.21
CA PRO A 37 3.15 -16.33 0.05
C PRO A 37 4.28 -15.65 -0.75
N LEU A 38 3.90 -14.79 -1.70
CA LEU A 38 4.83 -13.97 -2.50
C LEU A 38 5.75 -13.10 -1.63
N LEU A 39 5.24 -12.58 -0.51
CA LEU A 39 6.07 -11.82 0.43
C LEU A 39 7.17 -12.68 1.02
N ALA A 40 6.93 -13.97 1.31
CA ALA A 40 7.96 -14.87 1.82
C ALA A 40 9.08 -15.11 0.79
N LEU A 41 8.77 -15.11 -0.51
CA LEU A 41 9.78 -15.17 -1.58
C LEU A 41 10.58 -13.87 -1.64
N LEU A 42 9.90 -12.72 -1.58
CA LEU A 42 10.56 -11.41 -1.51
C LEU A 42 11.49 -11.29 -0.29
N PHE A 43 11.08 -11.75 0.90
CA PHE A 43 11.92 -11.76 2.10
C PHE A 43 13.22 -12.54 1.90
N LYS A 44 13.20 -13.63 1.13
CA LYS A 44 14.41 -14.42 0.83
C LYS A 44 15.34 -13.69 -0.15
N MET A 45 14.78 -12.98 -1.12
CA MET A 45 15.56 -12.26 -2.12
C MET A 45 16.08 -10.91 -1.60
N TYR A 46 15.30 -10.26 -0.74
CA TYR A 46 15.54 -8.92 -0.21
C TYR A 46 15.31 -8.93 1.31
N PRO A 47 16.34 -9.26 2.12
CA PRO A 47 16.19 -9.36 3.57
C PRO A 47 15.92 -8.00 4.25
N SER A 48 16.17 -6.89 3.57
CA SER A 48 15.97 -5.51 4.05
C SER A 48 14.56 -4.98 3.75
N LEU A 49 13.53 -5.69 4.21
CA LEU A 49 12.13 -5.23 4.17
C LEU A 49 11.85 -4.23 5.31
N PRO A 50 10.88 -3.30 5.16
CA PRO A 50 9.86 -3.25 4.11
C PRO A 50 10.34 -2.66 2.75
N LEU A 51 9.95 -3.33 1.65
CA LEU A 51 10.12 -2.82 0.29
C LEU A 51 9.03 -1.79 0.03
N HIS A 52 9.43 -0.62 -0.45
CA HIS A 52 8.52 0.48 -0.69
C HIS A 52 8.86 1.20 -2.00
N TYR A 53 7.83 1.64 -2.71
CA TYR A 53 7.94 2.29 -4.02
C TYR A 53 6.99 3.48 -4.07
N GLY A 54 7.44 4.63 -4.53
CA GLY A 54 6.62 5.83 -4.63
C GLY A 54 7.39 7.12 -4.41
N THR A 55 6.69 8.14 -3.93
CA THR A 55 7.22 9.50 -3.75
C THR A 55 7.17 9.98 -2.31
N LEU A 56 6.94 9.07 -1.35
CA LEU A 56 6.80 9.46 0.04
C LEU A 56 8.06 10.21 0.53
N PRO A 57 7.93 11.45 1.03
CA PRO A 57 9.08 12.34 1.23
C PRO A 57 9.96 11.94 2.43
N ASP A 58 9.40 11.23 3.40
CA ASP A 58 10.14 10.78 4.58
C ASP A 58 10.00 9.26 4.78
N PRO A 59 11.06 8.47 4.51
CA PRO A 59 11.06 7.03 4.77
C PRO A 59 10.94 6.72 6.27
N ALA A 60 11.28 7.64 7.19
CA ALA A 60 11.07 7.45 8.63
C ALA A 60 9.58 7.29 8.97
N PHE A 61 8.68 7.84 8.15
CA PHE A 61 7.24 7.63 8.28
C PHE A 61 6.87 6.15 8.19
N LEU A 62 7.55 5.38 7.33
CA LEU A 62 7.34 3.93 7.18
C LEU A 62 7.82 3.12 8.38
N TYR A 63 8.65 3.71 9.25
CA TYR A 63 9.08 3.10 10.51
C TYR A 63 8.28 3.60 11.72
N SER A 64 7.26 4.44 11.49
CA SER A 64 6.39 4.89 12.56
C SER A 64 5.51 3.74 13.07
N GLU A 65 5.59 3.43 14.37
CA GLU A 65 4.67 2.47 15.02
C GLU A 65 3.21 2.85 14.81
N ARG A 66 2.93 4.16 14.69
CA ARG A 66 1.58 4.67 14.43
C ARG A 66 1.06 4.26 13.06
N LEU A 67 1.92 4.23 12.04
CA LEU A 67 1.51 3.77 10.72
C LEU A 67 1.17 2.28 10.77
N TRP A 68 2.05 1.48 11.38
CA TRP A 68 1.86 0.04 11.47
C TRP A 68 0.63 -0.34 12.29
N SER A 69 0.35 0.36 13.39
CA SER A 69 -0.88 0.11 14.16
C SER A 69 -2.15 0.40 13.36
N LEU A 70 -2.10 1.35 12.41
CA LEU A 70 -3.22 1.65 11.51
C LEU A 70 -3.36 0.59 10.40
N CYS A 71 -2.24 0.08 9.89
CA CYS A 71 -2.22 -1.07 9.00
C CYS A 71 -2.80 -2.32 9.70
N ASP A 72 -2.41 -2.57 10.94
CA ASP A 72 -2.91 -3.66 11.77
C ASP A 72 -4.41 -3.51 12.01
N GLN A 73 -4.86 -2.30 12.34
CA GLN A 73 -6.28 -2.02 12.49
C GLN A 73 -7.05 -2.24 11.19
N ALA A 74 -6.51 -1.83 10.04
CA ALA A 74 -7.12 -2.07 8.73
C ALA A 74 -7.28 -3.57 8.45
N MET A 75 -6.25 -4.36 8.76
CA MET A 75 -6.28 -5.82 8.64
C MET A 75 -7.31 -6.46 9.59
N LEU A 76 -7.31 -6.09 10.86
CA LEU A 76 -8.23 -6.65 11.87
C LEU A 76 -9.69 -6.33 11.58
N THR A 77 -9.96 -5.14 11.05
CA THR A 77 -11.33 -4.71 10.72
C THR A 77 -11.80 -5.22 9.37
N GLY A 78 -10.90 -5.82 8.56
CA GLY A 78 -11.17 -6.13 7.16
C GLY A 78 -11.47 -4.89 6.31
N GLN A 79 -11.15 -3.70 6.83
CA GLN A 79 -11.35 -2.47 6.09
C GLN A 79 -10.26 -2.37 5.03
N ARG A 80 -10.69 -2.48 3.78
CA ARG A 80 -9.81 -2.30 2.62
C ARG A 80 -9.23 -0.90 2.53
N ILE A 81 -9.87 0.09 3.14
CA ILE A 81 -9.44 1.48 3.13
C ILE A 81 -9.62 2.08 4.51
N THR A 82 -8.54 2.62 5.06
CA THR A 82 -8.53 3.37 6.32
C THR A 82 -8.08 4.81 6.04
N VAL A 83 -8.80 5.79 6.57
CA VAL A 83 -8.51 7.22 6.39
C VAL A 83 -8.15 7.85 7.73
N ILE A 84 -7.05 8.60 7.76
CA ILE A 84 -6.44 9.12 9.00
C ILE A 84 -6.21 10.64 8.84
N LEU A 85 -6.01 11.34 9.97
CA LEU A 85 -5.62 12.76 10.04
C LEU A 85 -6.61 13.67 9.29
N GLN A 86 -7.90 13.52 9.60
CA GLN A 86 -8.99 14.25 8.95
C GLN A 86 -9.02 14.11 7.41
N GLY A 87 -8.67 12.95 6.86
CA GLY A 87 -8.75 12.75 5.41
C GLY A 87 -7.46 13.04 4.66
N SER A 88 -6.43 13.60 5.27
CA SER A 88 -5.17 13.91 4.57
C SER A 88 -4.32 12.67 4.25
N MET A 89 -4.68 11.51 4.82
CA MET A 89 -4.00 10.25 4.59
C MET A 89 -5.01 9.13 4.36
N MET A 90 -4.73 8.29 3.37
CA MET A 90 -5.51 7.12 3.04
C MET A 90 -4.59 5.92 2.88
N ILE A 91 -4.94 4.82 3.52
CA ILE A 91 -4.25 3.54 3.43
C ILE A 91 -5.21 2.55 2.81
N ALA A 92 -4.81 1.90 1.72
CA ALA A 92 -5.54 0.80 1.12
C ALA A 92 -4.79 -0.52 1.26
N LEU A 93 -5.50 -1.55 1.69
CA LEU A 93 -5.00 -2.91 1.78
C LEU A 93 -4.99 -3.56 0.39
N LEU A 94 -3.88 -4.16 0.00
CA LEU A 94 -3.74 -4.86 -1.28
C LEU A 94 -3.93 -6.35 -1.06
N GLU A 95 -5.20 -6.77 -1.13
CA GLU A 95 -5.62 -8.16 -0.91
C GLU A 95 -5.69 -8.96 -2.21
N ARG A 96 -5.25 -10.21 -2.13
CA ARG A 96 -5.43 -11.25 -3.14
C ARG A 96 -6.01 -12.50 -2.50
N SER A 97 -6.44 -13.46 -3.33
CA SER A 97 -7.04 -14.70 -2.85
C SER A 97 -6.15 -15.51 -1.91
N ALA A 98 -4.82 -15.38 -2.06
CA ALA A 98 -3.84 -16.05 -1.21
C ALA A 98 -3.33 -15.19 -0.04
N GLY A 99 -3.89 -13.99 0.18
CA GLY A 99 -3.56 -13.12 1.31
C GLY A 99 -3.25 -11.67 0.92
N VAL A 100 -2.75 -10.91 1.89
CA VAL A 100 -2.35 -9.51 1.77
C VAL A 100 -0.94 -9.42 1.19
N VAL A 101 -0.82 -8.74 0.06
CA VAL A 101 0.46 -8.49 -0.64
C VAL A 101 1.12 -7.21 -0.11
N GLY A 102 0.36 -6.29 0.45
CA GLY A 102 0.89 -5.05 1.00
C GLY A 102 -0.16 -3.97 1.23
N PHE A 103 0.32 -2.74 1.26
CA PHE A 103 -0.49 -1.55 1.46
C PHE A 103 -0.14 -0.48 0.43
N LEU A 104 -1.12 0.31 0.02
CA LEU A 104 -0.92 1.56 -0.68
C LEU A 104 -1.23 2.70 0.28
N LEU A 105 -0.27 3.58 0.50
CA LEU A 105 -0.41 4.79 1.29
C LEU A 105 -0.50 5.98 0.35
N CYS A 106 -1.43 6.88 0.60
CA CYS A 106 -1.62 8.11 -0.14
C CYS A 106 -1.72 9.27 0.85
N THR A 107 -1.05 10.38 0.55
CA THR A 107 -1.11 11.61 1.34
C THR A 107 -1.52 12.77 0.44
N SER A 108 -2.29 13.70 1.00
CA SER A 108 -2.72 14.92 0.32
C SER A 108 -2.89 16.04 1.33
N ARG A 109 -2.63 17.31 0.94
CA ARG A 109 -3.01 18.47 1.77
C ARG A 109 -4.51 18.61 1.93
N GLN A 110 -5.29 18.08 0.99
CA GLN A 110 -6.74 18.11 1.06
C GLN A 110 -7.28 16.77 1.57
N PRO A 111 -8.41 16.79 2.30
CA PRO A 111 -9.03 15.56 2.76
C PRO A 111 -9.57 14.74 1.59
N PHE A 112 -9.23 13.45 1.55
CA PHE A 112 -9.82 12.46 0.66
C PHE A 112 -11.33 12.38 0.89
N LYS A 113 -12.10 12.59 -0.18
CA LYS A 113 -13.56 12.53 -0.14
C LYS A 113 -14.00 11.09 -0.39
N GLU A 114 -15.32 10.90 -0.42
CA GLU A 114 -15.91 9.60 -0.65
C GLU A 114 -15.64 9.08 -2.07
N GLY A 115 -15.45 9.97 -3.05
CA GLY A 115 -15.16 9.60 -4.45
C GLY A 115 -13.81 8.91 -4.59
N GLU A 116 -12.77 9.49 -3.99
CA GLU A 116 -11.40 8.98 -4.01
C GLU A 116 -11.32 7.63 -3.26
N ARG A 117 -12.05 7.50 -2.14
CA ARG A 117 -12.19 6.22 -1.43
C ARG A 117 -12.83 5.15 -2.30
N ARG A 118 -13.95 5.46 -2.96
CA ARG A 118 -14.62 4.50 -3.86
C ARG A 118 -13.72 4.14 -5.04
N LEU A 119 -13.06 5.12 -5.64
CA LEU A 119 -12.15 4.91 -6.75
C LEU A 119 -11.01 3.96 -6.35
N LEU A 120 -10.39 4.20 -5.19
CA LEU A 120 -9.35 3.32 -4.67
C LEU A 120 -9.89 1.93 -4.30
N SER A 121 -11.12 1.83 -3.82
CA SER A 121 -11.71 0.52 -3.48
C SER A 121 -11.94 -0.36 -4.71
N GLN A 122 -12.20 0.27 -5.86
CA GLN A 122 -12.36 -0.40 -7.15
C GLN A 122 -11.02 -0.69 -7.82
N TYR A 123 -10.05 0.21 -7.67
CA TYR A 123 -8.72 0.07 -8.26
C TYR A 123 -7.79 -0.85 -7.46
N GLY A 124 -7.94 -0.90 -6.13
CA GLY A 124 -7.09 -1.68 -5.22
C GLY A 124 -6.92 -3.15 -5.61
N PRO A 125 -7.99 -3.89 -5.97
CA PRO A 125 -7.87 -5.28 -6.44
C PRO A 125 -7.05 -5.45 -7.72
N GLU A 126 -7.18 -4.51 -8.66
CA GLU A 126 -6.40 -4.51 -9.91
C GLU A 126 -4.93 -4.20 -9.62
N LEU A 127 -4.67 -3.19 -8.77
CA LEU A 127 -3.32 -2.86 -8.33
C LEU A 127 -2.64 -4.06 -7.64
N ALA A 128 -3.36 -4.74 -6.75
CA ALA A 128 -2.86 -5.93 -6.06
C ALA A 128 -2.52 -7.06 -7.05
N TRP A 129 -3.34 -7.24 -8.09
CA TRP A 129 -3.09 -8.23 -9.14
C TRP A 129 -1.88 -7.88 -10.00
N GLN A 130 -1.69 -6.61 -10.33
CA GLN A 130 -0.52 -6.15 -11.10
C GLN A 130 0.77 -6.34 -10.30
N VAL A 131 0.77 -6.05 -9.00
CA VAL A 131 1.90 -6.33 -8.11
C VAL A 131 2.24 -7.82 -8.10
N GLU A 132 1.23 -8.69 -7.96
CA GLU A 132 1.40 -10.16 -7.97
C GLU A 132 2.00 -10.68 -9.29
N ARG A 133 1.78 -9.99 -10.41
CA ARG A 133 2.33 -10.39 -11.73
C ARG A 133 3.74 -9.90 -12.01
N ILE A 134 4.17 -8.83 -11.33
CA ILE A 134 5.48 -8.22 -11.53
C ILE A 134 6.56 -8.94 -10.72
N VAL A 135 6.19 -9.43 -9.53
CA VAL A 135 7.07 -10.12 -8.58
C VAL A 135 7.02 -11.63 -8.79
#